data_AF-A0A928QRZ1-F1
#
_entry.id   AF-A0A928QRZ1-F1
#
_cell.length_a   1.000
_cell.length_b   1.000
_cell.length_c   1.000
_cell.angle_alpha   90.00
_cell.angle_beta   90.00
_cell.angle_gamma   90.00
#
_symmetry.space_group_name_H-M   'P 1'
#
loop_
_entity.id
_entity.type
_entity.pdbx_description
1 polymer ?
#
loop_
_entity_poly.entity_id
_entity_poly.type
_entity_poly.pdbx_seq_one_letter_code
_entity_poly.pdbx_strand_id
1 'polypeptide(L)'
;MKKYLGYIPFAAFAAFYMMIGLTGVSMVMSMVLIWMGCFLYAALLLHKGIFWGGVFGAFPAVHMIYRGGAEIVIGLVLLAFYGVLGIWLWKTRNADAPAVSGREVLVFFAKLVLTVLIVVVSGYAAVIGGMILMSEGIHQAFIYVGMFLLPSLLLPLVWFRKKKKVFLIWLIPAAVYFAAFGIHYGLEKYDQSITVNTAPNINVHEYLPFREDSKIVKLRSETLALTGDLPVIDGAAAFFPVYSAFVNAVYPETTELYDGVFEYNNTPEGYRSLAERRIDLFLGVYPSEEQKAYAEECGTSFVYTPVGTEAFVFFVHKDNPIDNLTAEQIRGIYSGEITNWRELGGRNEKIAAFQRNEGSGSQSMLRRFMGDTPLMEPPTELRNDMMAGIIEQVSSYRSKSNSIGFSFRYYVEGIIKNPDIKMLSIDGVPPTAENIRNGSYPIVTPMYAVTYEGNPNENVDLLLDWILSEEGQYIIEETGYVGVTE
;
A
#
# COMPACT_ATOMS: atom_id res chain seq x y z
N MET A 1 64.07 -25.05 8.05
CA MET A 1 63.20 -25.91 7.21
C MET A 1 61.93 -26.40 7.93
N LYS A 2 62.00 -26.95 9.16
CA LYS A 2 60.83 -27.56 9.85
C LYS A 2 59.57 -26.68 10.01
N LYS A 3 59.74 -25.35 10.08
CA LYS A 3 58.66 -24.36 10.29
C LYS A 3 57.74 -24.15 9.08
N TYR A 4 58.18 -24.51 7.88
CA TYR A 4 57.46 -24.22 6.63
C TYR A 4 56.79 -25.46 6.02
N LEU A 5 56.92 -26.65 6.63
CA LEU A 5 56.31 -27.87 6.11
C LEU A 5 54.78 -27.78 6.00
N GLY A 6 54.12 -27.04 6.91
CA GLY A 6 52.66 -26.87 6.87
C GLY A 6 52.15 -26.10 5.64
N TYR A 7 53.02 -25.37 4.94
CA TYR A 7 52.67 -24.60 3.73
C TYR A 7 52.81 -25.42 2.44
N ILE A 8 53.38 -26.63 2.50
CA ILE A 8 53.60 -27.48 1.31
C ILE A 8 52.28 -27.74 0.55
N PRO A 9 51.17 -28.13 1.20
CA PRO A 9 49.91 -28.36 0.49
C PRO A 9 49.33 -27.08 -0.13
N PHE A 10 49.43 -25.94 0.56
CA PHE A 10 49.00 -24.65 0.02
C PHE A 10 49.80 -24.25 -1.23
N ALA A 11 51.13 -24.35 -1.17
CA ALA A 11 52.00 -24.00 -2.29
C ALA A 11 51.80 -24.94 -3.49
N ALA A 12 51.67 -26.25 -3.24
CA ALA A 12 51.43 -27.24 -4.29
C ALA A 12 50.07 -27.04 -4.97
N PHE A 13 49.00 -26.81 -4.20
CA PHE A 13 47.67 -26.54 -4.76
C PHE A 13 47.61 -25.20 -5.49
N ALA A 14 48.24 -24.15 -4.95
CA ALA A 14 48.31 -22.86 -5.63
C ALA A 14 48.99 -22.98 -7.00
N ALA A 15 50.11 -23.70 -7.09
CA ALA A 15 50.84 -23.90 -8.35
C ALA A 15 50.03 -24.75 -9.36
N PHE A 16 49.41 -25.84 -8.89
CA PHE A 16 48.59 -26.72 -9.74
C PHE A 16 47.38 -25.97 -10.33
N TYR A 17 46.65 -25.23 -9.51
CA TYR A 17 45.48 -24.49 -9.98
C TYR A 17 45.82 -23.19 -10.73
N MET A 18 47.00 -22.58 -10.51
CA MET A 18 47.50 -21.55 -11.43
C MET A 18 47.75 -22.12 -12.82
N MET A 19 48.32 -23.33 -12.95
CA MET A 19 48.52 -23.96 -14.27
C MET A 19 47.20 -24.35 -14.94
N ILE A 20 46.21 -24.82 -14.18
CA ILE A 20 44.87 -25.15 -14.71
C ILE A 20 44.05 -23.88 -15.04
N GLY A 21 44.22 -22.80 -14.27
CA GLY A 21 43.58 -21.52 -14.55
C GLY A 21 44.01 -20.92 -15.90
N LEU A 22 45.25 -21.20 -16.33
CA LEU A 22 45.78 -20.79 -17.63
C LEU A 22 45.19 -21.58 -18.82
N THR A 23 44.55 -22.74 -18.59
CA THR A 23 43.94 -23.57 -19.65
C THR A 23 42.44 -23.32 -19.84
N GLY A 24 41.84 -22.36 -19.12
CA GLY A 24 40.50 -21.84 -19.40
C GLY A 24 39.31 -22.67 -18.89
N VAL A 25 39.51 -23.69 -18.05
CA VAL A 25 38.41 -24.50 -17.49
C VAL A 25 37.77 -23.77 -16.29
N SER A 26 36.48 -23.39 -16.41
CA SER A 26 35.87 -22.29 -15.64
C SER A 26 34.81 -22.67 -14.60
N MET A 27 34.83 -23.86 -13.96
CA MET A 27 33.70 -24.24 -13.09
C MET A 27 34.00 -24.94 -11.74
N VAL A 28 35.12 -24.62 -11.05
CA VAL A 28 35.34 -25.04 -9.63
C VAL A 28 36.06 -23.98 -8.76
N MET A 29 36.04 -22.69 -9.13
CA MET A 29 36.91 -21.71 -8.44
C MET A 29 36.50 -21.40 -6.98
N SER A 30 35.22 -21.37 -6.63
CA SER A 30 34.80 -20.99 -5.27
C SER A 30 35.25 -21.98 -4.20
N MET A 31 35.15 -23.28 -4.46
CA MET A 31 35.55 -24.32 -3.51
C MET A 31 37.08 -24.44 -3.38
N VAL A 32 37.82 -24.25 -4.48
CA VAL A 32 39.28 -24.27 -4.47
C VAL A 32 39.85 -23.11 -3.64
N LEU A 33 39.24 -21.92 -3.71
CA LEU A 33 39.62 -20.79 -2.85
C LEU A 33 39.39 -21.09 -1.37
N ILE A 34 38.29 -21.77 -1.04
CA ILE A 34 38.00 -22.21 0.33
C ILE A 34 39.06 -23.22 0.80
N TRP A 35 39.43 -24.21 -0.02
CA TRP A 35 40.50 -25.16 0.31
C TRP A 35 41.85 -24.47 0.51
N MET A 36 42.22 -23.54 -0.38
CA MET A 36 43.44 -22.75 -0.26
C MET A 36 43.45 -21.92 1.02
N GLY A 37 42.33 -21.29 1.37
CA GLY A 37 42.18 -20.58 2.65
C GLY A 37 42.38 -21.51 3.85
N CYS A 38 41.80 -22.71 3.81
CA CYS A 38 41.96 -23.72 4.87
C CYS A 38 43.42 -24.17 5.01
N PHE A 39 44.12 -24.47 3.90
CA PHE A 39 45.52 -24.89 3.93
C PHE A 39 46.44 -23.77 4.42
N LEU A 40 46.20 -22.52 4.02
CA LEU A 40 46.97 -21.37 4.49
C LEU A 40 46.77 -21.15 5.99
N TYR A 41 45.52 -21.23 6.46
CA TYR A 41 45.20 -21.06 7.87
C TYR A 41 45.78 -22.21 8.72
N ALA A 42 45.67 -23.45 8.24
CA ALA A 42 46.32 -24.62 8.81
C ALA A 42 47.83 -24.43 8.95
N ALA A 43 48.48 -23.92 7.90
CA ALA A 43 49.91 -23.65 7.88
C ALA A 43 50.32 -22.57 8.89
N LEU A 44 49.56 -21.48 8.99
CA LEU A 44 49.79 -20.40 9.96
C LEU A 44 49.67 -20.90 11.41
N LEU A 45 48.68 -21.76 11.68
CA LEU A 45 48.47 -22.35 13.01
C LEU A 45 49.58 -23.36 13.37
N LEU A 46 49.95 -24.24 12.43
CA LEU A 46 51.04 -25.19 12.63
C LEU A 46 52.39 -24.47 12.80
N HIS A 47 52.62 -23.38 12.06
CA HIS A 47 53.80 -22.54 12.22
C HIS A 47 53.91 -21.97 13.65
N LYS A 48 52.78 -21.59 14.25
CA LYS A 48 52.67 -21.13 15.64
C LYS A 48 52.67 -22.26 16.68
N GLY A 49 52.77 -23.53 16.26
CA GLY A 49 52.87 -24.69 17.16
C GLY A 49 51.53 -25.13 17.73
N ILE A 50 50.44 -24.67 17.14
CA ILE A 50 49.08 -25.02 17.55
C ILE A 50 48.73 -26.34 16.86
N PHE A 51 48.64 -27.43 17.63
CA PHE A 51 48.30 -28.78 17.16
C PHE A 51 47.11 -28.81 16.20
N TRP A 52 46.10 -28.00 16.52
CA TRP A 52 44.83 -27.90 15.80
C TRP A 52 44.95 -27.35 14.38
N GLY A 53 46.11 -26.81 13.97
CA GLY A 53 46.36 -26.48 12.58
C GLY A 53 46.30 -27.69 11.64
N GLY A 54 46.59 -28.90 12.13
CA GLY A 54 46.41 -30.14 11.36
C GLY A 54 44.94 -30.45 11.04
N VAL A 55 44.02 -30.12 11.95
CA VAL A 55 42.58 -30.35 11.77
C VAL A 55 42.00 -29.45 10.68
N PHE A 56 42.44 -28.19 10.61
CA PHE A 56 42.00 -27.28 9.54
C PHE A 56 42.48 -27.72 8.15
N GLY A 57 43.66 -28.34 8.05
CA GLY A 57 44.15 -28.92 6.80
C GLY A 57 43.45 -30.22 6.40
N ALA A 58 42.81 -30.91 7.36
CA ALA A 58 42.06 -32.13 7.12
C ALA A 58 40.65 -31.89 6.55
N PHE A 59 40.03 -30.72 6.75
CA PHE A 59 38.69 -30.43 6.22
C PHE A 59 38.62 -30.50 4.68
N PRO A 60 39.52 -29.84 3.91
CA PRO A 60 39.57 -30.03 2.46
C PRO A 60 39.80 -31.49 2.06
N ALA A 61 40.63 -32.22 2.82
CA ALA A 61 40.95 -33.61 2.57
C ALA A 61 39.73 -34.54 2.70
N VAL A 62 38.94 -34.37 3.78
CA VAL A 62 37.69 -35.10 3.99
C VAL A 62 36.67 -34.74 2.91
N HIS A 63 36.57 -33.48 2.53
CA HIS A 63 35.67 -33.05 1.48
C HIS A 63 36.05 -33.64 0.10
N MET A 64 37.35 -33.70 -0.23
CA MET A 64 37.85 -34.35 -1.46
C MET A 64 37.53 -35.85 -1.49
N ILE A 65 37.63 -36.53 -0.35
CA ILE A 65 37.25 -37.94 -0.22
C ILE A 65 35.74 -38.12 -0.41
N TYR A 66 34.94 -37.26 0.22
CA TYR A 66 33.48 -37.28 0.13
C TYR A 66 32.98 -37.05 -1.30
N ARG A 67 33.59 -36.11 -2.03
CA ARG A 67 33.22 -35.79 -3.41
C ARG A 67 33.47 -36.94 -4.40
N GLY A 68 34.39 -37.85 -4.06
CA GLY A 68 34.69 -39.03 -4.86
C GLY A 68 35.55 -38.77 -6.10
N GLY A 69 35.76 -39.80 -6.93
CA GLY A 69 36.50 -39.69 -8.19
C GLY A 69 38.03 -39.60 -8.04
N ALA A 70 38.68 -38.87 -8.95
CA ALA A 70 40.15 -38.75 -8.99
C ALA A 70 40.75 -37.99 -7.78
N GLU A 71 39.92 -37.26 -7.04
CA GLU A 71 40.33 -36.44 -5.90
C GLU A 71 40.47 -37.26 -4.59
N ILE A 72 39.95 -38.50 -4.55
CA ILE A 72 40.01 -39.36 -3.35
C ILE A 72 41.45 -39.62 -2.91
N VAL A 73 42.34 -39.96 -3.86
CA VAL A 73 43.73 -40.30 -3.56
C VAL A 73 44.46 -39.08 -2.98
N ILE A 74 44.20 -37.89 -3.53
CA ILE A 74 44.77 -36.63 -3.05
C ILE A 74 44.25 -36.31 -1.65
N GLY A 75 42.94 -36.48 -1.42
CA GLY A 75 42.33 -36.32 -0.11
C GLY A 75 42.93 -37.25 0.93
N LEU A 76 43.12 -38.54 0.62
CA LEU A 76 43.74 -39.50 1.55
C LEU A 76 45.20 -39.14 1.88
N VAL A 77 45.98 -38.70 0.88
CA VAL A 77 47.37 -38.25 1.09
C VAL A 77 47.42 -37.01 1.97
N LEU A 78 46.53 -36.03 1.75
CA LEU A 78 46.47 -34.82 2.56
C LEU A 78 45.98 -35.10 3.99
N LEU A 79 45.04 -36.02 4.15
CA LEU A 79 44.55 -36.43 5.46
C LEU A 79 45.66 -37.10 6.27
N ALA A 80 46.41 -38.01 5.64
CA ALA A 80 47.58 -38.64 6.24
C ALA A 80 48.68 -37.61 6.53
N PHE A 81 48.94 -36.68 5.60
CA PHE A 81 49.94 -35.62 5.76
C PHE A 81 49.62 -34.73 6.96
N TYR A 82 48.41 -34.19 7.05
CA TYR A 82 48.03 -33.30 8.16
C TYR A 82 47.84 -34.04 9.49
N GLY A 83 47.41 -35.31 9.46
CA GLY A 83 47.36 -36.17 10.64
C GLY A 83 48.75 -36.45 11.21
N VAL A 84 49.67 -36.93 10.38
CA VAL A 84 51.04 -37.27 10.80
C VAL A 84 51.86 -36.01 11.11
N LEU A 85 51.79 -34.97 10.28
CA LEU A 85 52.51 -33.72 10.49
C LEU A 85 52.00 -32.98 11.73
N GLY A 86 50.68 -32.97 11.96
CA GLY A 86 50.08 -32.36 13.16
C GLY A 86 50.55 -33.04 14.43
N ILE A 87 50.51 -34.37 14.48
CA ILE A 87 50.99 -35.18 15.62
C ILE A 87 52.50 -35.02 15.82
N TRP A 88 53.28 -35.07 14.74
CA TRP A 88 54.74 -34.96 14.79
C TRP A 88 55.20 -33.57 15.23
N LEU A 89 54.62 -32.48 14.70
CA LEU A 89 54.95 -31.10 15.09
C LEU A 89 54.53 -30.80 16.53
N TRP A 90 53.41 -31.38 17.00
CA TRP A 90 53.02 -31.26 18.39
C TRP A 90 53.99 -32.00 19.31
N LYS A 91 54.33 -33.25 18.99
CA LYS A 91 55.25 -34.08 19.80
C LYS A 91 56.68 -33.53 19.82
N THR A 92 57.14 -32.91 18.73
CA THR A 92 58.49 -32.31 18.64
C THR A 92 58.62 -30.93 19.30
N ARG A 93 57.52 -30.21 19.55
CA ARG A 93 57.53 -28.94 20.28
C ARG A 93 57.19 -29.06 21.76
N ASN A 94 56.49 -30.12 22.14
CA ASN A 94 56.00 -30.35 23.49
C ASN A 94 56.58 -31.65 24.06
N ALA A 95 57.87 -31.65 24.42
CA ALA A 95 58.45 -32.77 25.16
C ALA A 95 57.91 -32.84 26.61
N ASP A 96 57.44 -31.70 27.16
CA ASP A 96 56.97 -31.57 28.55
C ASP A 96 55.57 -30.93 28.68
N ALA A 97 54.72 -30.92 27.64
CA ALA A 97 53.39 -30.30 27.78
C ALA A 97 52.47 -31.19 28.65
N PRO A 98 51.79 -30.62 29.67
CA PRO A 98 50.85 -31.38 30.48
C PRO A 98 49.70 -31.89 29.60
N ALA A 99 49.19 -33.08 29.92
CA ALA A 99 48.05 -33.68 29.23
C ALA A 99 46.89 -32.67 29.22
N VAL A 100 46.39 -32.34 28.02
CA VAL A 100 45.21 -31.49 27.85
C VAL A 100 44.09 -32.10 28.69
N SER A 101 43.60 -31.38 29.70
CA SER A 101 42.58 -31.94 30.59
C SER A 101 41.30 -32.19 29.79
N GLY A 102 40.62 -33.31 30.02
CA GLY A 102 39.38 -33.66 29.29
C GLY A 102 38.32 -32.55 29.33
N ARG A 103 38.35 -31.70 30.36
CA ARG A 103 37.49 -30.53 30.51
C ARG A 103 37.75 -29.43 29.47
N GLU A 104 39.00 -29.17 29.11
CA GLU A 104 39.34 -28.16 28.10
C GLU A 104 38.93 -28.61 26.71
N VAL A 105 39.07 -29.91 26.43
CA VAL A 105 38.58 -30.54 25.21
C VAL A 105 37.05 -30.41 25.14
N LEU A 106 36.33 -30.74 26.23
CA LEU A 106 34.87 -30.67 26.27
C LEU A 106 34.34 -29.24 26.06
N VAL A 107 34.94 -28.24 26.71
CA VAL A 107 34.54 -26.82 26.58
C VAL A 107 34.76 -26.31 25.15
N PHE A 108 35.84 -26.75 24.49
CA PHE A 108 36.08 -26.41 23.10
C PHE A 108 35.05 -27.05 22.16
N PHE A 109 34.75 -28.34 22.33
CA PHE A 109 33.72 -29.02 21.53
C PHE A 109 32.34 -28.39 21.73
N ALA A 110 31.98 -28.02 22.96
CA ALA A 110 30.73 -27.30 23.23
C ALA A 110 30.67 -25.95 22.49
N LYS A 111 31.77 -25.19 22.47
CA LYS A 111 31.87 -23.93 21.72
C LYS A 111 31.82 -24.13 20.21
N LEU A 112 32.43 -25.21 19.70
CA LEU A 112 32.41 -25.57 18.30
C LEU A 112 30.98 -25.92 17.87
N VAL A 113 30.30 -26.79 18.62
CA VAL A 113 28.89 -27.18 18.39
C VAL A 113 28.00 -25.94 18.42
N LEU A 114 28.17 -25.06 19.41
CA LEU A 114 27.40 -23.82 19.49
C LEU A 114 27.66 -22.88 18.29
N THR A 115 28.92 -22.80 17.84
CA THR A 115 29.28 -21.98 16.66
C THR A 115 28.64 -22.55 15.40
N VAL A 116 28.69 -23.87 15.21
CA VAL A 116 28.03 -24.54 14.07
C VAL A 116 26.52 -24.34 14.13
N LEU A 117 25.91 -24.48 15.30
CA LEU A 117 24.47 -24.28 15.49
C LEU A 117 24.06 -22.84 15.13
N ILE A 118 24.81 -21.84 15.60
CA ILE A 118 24.56 -20.43 15.27
C ILE A 118 24.67 -20.19 13.76
N VAL A 119 25.71 -20.73 13.11
CA VAL A 119 25.92 -20.57 11.66
C VAL A 119 24.80 -21.25 10.86
N VAL A 120 24.36 -22.45 11.25
CA VAL A 120 23.26 -23.17 10.59
C VAL A 120 21.94 -22.43 10.76
N VAL A 121 21.61 -21.97 11.98
CA VAL A 121 20.38 -21.21 12.24
C VAL A 121 20.38 -19.89 11.47
N SER A 122 21.50 -19.17 11.46
CA SER A 122 21.67 -17.95 10.66
C SER A 122 21.55 -18.20 9.16
N GLY A 123 22.13 -19.30 8.64
CA GLY A 123 22.01 -19.67 7.24
C GLY A 123 20.59 -20.07 6.84
N TYR A 124 19.88 -20.83 7.68
CA TYR A 124 18.50 -21.21 7.44
C TYR A 124 17.55 -20.00 7.45
N ALA A 125 17.73 -19.09 8.41
CA ALA A 125 17.03 -17.82 8.42
C ALA A 125 17.31 -17.00 7.14
N ALA A 126 18.53 -17.10 6.57
CA ALA A 126 18.92 -16.34 5.38
C ALA A 126 18.21 -16.83 4.12
N VAL A 127 18.04 -18.14 4.00
CA VAL A 127 17.27 -18.75 2.92
C VAL A 127 15.80 -18.37 3.04
N ILE A 128 15.19 -18.47 4.23
CA ILE A 128 13.79 -18.07 4.44
C ILE A 128 13.59 -16.58 4.18
N GLY A 129 14.44 -15.72 4.74
CA GLY A 129 14.37 -14.27 4.53
C GLY A 129 14.56 -13.90 3.06
N GLY A 130 15.46 -14.58 2.35
CA GLY A 130 15.66 -14.40 0.90
C GLY A 130 14.45 -14.81 0.07
N MET A 131 13.80 -15.93 0.39
CA MET A 131 12.59 -16.39 -0.32
C MET A 131 11.41 -15.42 -0.15
N ILE A 132 11.26 -14.84 1.05
CA ILE A 132 10.19 -13.88 1.36
C ILE A 132 10.50 -12.48 0.78
N LEU A 133 11.77 -12.09 0.70
CA LEU A 133 12.19 -10.84 0.04
C LEU A 133 11.82 -10.80 -1.45
N MET A 134 11.79 -11.94 -2.11
CA MET A 134 11.36 -12.04 -3.51
C MET A 134 9.84 -11.92 -3.68
N SER A 135 9.04 -11.99 -2.61
CA SER A 135 7.58 -11.88 -2.66
C SER A 135 7.00 -10.53 -2.20
N GLU A 136 7.64 -9.81 -1.27
CA GLU A 136 7.02 -8.63 -0.62
C GLU A 136 7.81 -7.30 -0.69
N GLY A 137 8.90 -7.23 -1.47
CA GLY A 137 9.60 -5.97 -1.76
C GLY A 137 10.66 -5.52 -0.73
N ILE A 138 11.38 -4.42 -1.05
CA ILE A 138 12.63 -3.99 -0.40
C ILE A 138 12.46 -3.53 1.06
N HIS A 139 11.28 -3.06 1.46
CA HIS A 139 11.08 -2.40 2.76
C HIS A 139 11.22 -3.35 3.97
N GLN A 140 10.90 -4.63 3.79
CA GLN A 140 11.08 -5.68 4.79
C GLN A 140 12.56 -6.12 4.96
N ALA A 141 13.46 -5.73 4.05
CA ALA A 141 14.87 -6.13 4.09
C ALA A 141 15.57 -5.69 5.38
N PHE A 142 15.17 -4.55 5.96
CA PHE A 142 15.76 -4.07 7.19
C PHE A 142 15.40 -4.96 8.39
N ILE A 143 14.14 -5.39 8.54
CA ILE A 143 13.72 -6.30 9.62
C ILE A 143 14.58 -7.58 9.63
N TYR A 144 14.82 -8.12 8.44
CA TYR A 144 15.56 -9.37 8.30
C TYR A 144 17.08 -9.19 8.43
N VAL A 145 17.66 -8.08 7.95
CA VAL A 145 19.07 -7.72 8.24
C VAL A 145 19.34 -7.65 9.74
N GLY A 146 18.38 -7.19 10.55
CA GLY A 146 18.46 -7.23 12.01
C GLY A 146 18.48 -8.65 12.57
N MET A 147 17.62 -9.54 12.06
CA MET A 147 17.59 -10.97 12.43
C MET A 147 18.89 -11.71 12.07
N PHE A 148 19.63 -11.27 11.04
CA PHE A 148 20.95 -11.81 10.68
C PHE A 148 22.08 -11.26 11.53
N LEU A 149 22.07 -9.96 11.77
CA LEU A 149 23.14 -9.30 12.52
C LEU A 149 23.12 -9.79 13.97
N LEU A 150 21.98 -9.76 14.67
CA LEU A 150 21.88 -10.06 16.11
C LEU A 150 22.53 -11.39 16.55
N PRO A 151 22.30 -12.55 15.90
CA PRO A 151 22.99 -13.80 16.22
C PRO A 151 24.49 -13.78 15.91
N SER A 152 24.89 -13.11 14.82
CA SER A 152 26.30 -12.97 14.44
C SER A 152 27.08 -12.07 15.43
N LEU A 153 26.41 -11.12 16.09
CA LEU A 153 26.99 -10.31 17.19
C LEU A 153 27.38 -11.15 18.42
N LEU A 154 26.82 -12.36 18.56
CA LEU A 154 27.10 -13.28 19.67
C LEU A 154 28.32 -14.18 19.42
N LEU A 155 28.71 -14.41 18.15
CA LEU A 155 29.85 -15.26 17.78
C LEU A 155 31.18 -14.82 18.44
N PRO A 156 31.51 -13.52 18.54
CA PRO A 156 32.73 -13.10 19.22
C PRO A 156 32.70 -13.32 20.74
N LEU A 157 31.51 -13.33 21.37
CA LEU A 157 31.38 -13.60 22.81
C LEU A 157 31.69 -15.06 23.17
N VAL A 158 31.56 -15.99 22.21
CA VAL A 158 31.89 -17.41 22.37
C VAL A 158 33.42 -17.63 22.44
N TRP A 159 34.19 -16.89 21.65
CA TRP A 159 35.61 -17.13 21.42
C TRP A 159 36.57 -16.16 22.12
N PHE A 160 36.20 -14.89 22.31
CA PHE A 160 37.14 -13.88 22.82
C PHE A 160 37.09 -13.69 24.35
N ARG A 161 38.26 -13.79 25.01
CA ARG A 161 38.40 -13.56 26.47
C ARG A 161 38.19 -12.10 26.89
N LYS A 162 38.50 -11.12 26.04
CA LYS A 162 38.32 -9.68 26.34
C LYS A 162 36.95 -9.18 25.84
N LYS A 163 35.91 -9.52 26.60
CA LYS A 163 34.50 -9.35 26.21
C LYS A 163 34.07 -7.89 25.95
N LYS A 164 34.65 -6.90 26.65
CA LYS A 164 34.14 -5.51 26.64
C LYS A 164 34.39 -4.72 25.35
N LYS A 165 35.61 -4.78 24.77
CA LYS A 165 35.94 -3.96 23.58
C LYS A 165 35.25 -4.46 22.31
N VAL A 166 35.11 -5.77 22.17
CA VAL A 166 34.43 -6.38 21.03
C VAL A 166 32.93 -6.14 21.12
N PHE A 167 32.33 -6.25 22.31
CA PHE A 167 30.92 -5.93 22.53
C PHE A 167 30.56 -4.48 22.17
N LEU A 168 31.43 -3.51 22.47
CA LEU A 168 31.21 -2.11 22.10
C LEU A 168 31.19 -1.87 20.58
N ILE A 169 32.04 -2.58 19.83
CA ILE A 169 32.11 -2.44 18.35
C ILE A 169 30.80 -2.91 17.71
N TRP A 170 30.11 -3.87 18.32
CA TRP A 170 28.88 -4.46 17.82
C TRP A 170 27.59 -3.78 18.35
N LEU A 171 27.69 -3.03 19.45
CA LEU A 171 26.60 -2.21 20.00
C LEU A 171 26.23 -1.05 19.07
N ILE A 172 27.20 -0.47 18.37
CA ILE A 172 26.99 0.70 17.51
C ILE A 172 26.11 0.35 16.29
N PRO A 173 26.40 -0.70 15.50
CA PRO A 173 25.52 -1.14 14.42
C PRO A 173 24.12 -1.52 14.90
N ALA A 174 24.00 -2.18 16.07
CA ALA A 174 22.71 -2.54 16.64
C ALA A 174 21.90 -1.30 17.03
N ALA A 175 22.52 -0.29 17.64
CA ALA A 175 21.85 0.96 17.99
C ALA A 175 21.38 1.74 16.75
N VAL A 176 22.23 1.83 15.72
CA VAL A 176 21.88 2.47 14.44
C VAL A 176 20.71 1.73 13.78
N TYR A 177 20.72 0.40 13.82
CA TYR A 177 19.65 -0.43 13.31
C TYR A 177 18.30 -0.19 14.02
N PHE A 178 18.27 -0.23 15.35
CA PHE A 178 17.04 0.00 16.12
C PHE A 178 16.52 1.43 15.96
N ALA A 179 17.41 2.43 15.81
CA ALA A 179 17.01 3.80 15.51
C ALA A 179 16.37 3.93 14.13
N ALA A 180 16.96 3.33 13.09
CA ALA A 180 16.38 3.31 11.74
C ALA A 180 15.04 2.56 11.70
N PHE A 181 14.94 1.42 12.41
CA PHE A 181 13.68 0.68 12.54
C PHE A 181 12.59 1.49 13.26
N GLY A 182 12.93 2.18 14.35
CA GLY A 182 12.00 3.05 15.06
C GLY A 182 11.50 4.23 14.22
N ILE A 183 12.40 4.85 13.42
CA ILE A 183 12.03 5.91 12.48
C ILE A 183 11.11 5.35 11.38
N HIS A 184 11.43 4.19 10.80
CA HIS A 184 10.61 3.57 9.77
C HIS A 184 9.23 3.16 10.30
N TYR A 185 9.16 2.48 11.45
CA TYR A 185 7.89 2.14 12.08
C TYR A 185 7.08 3.40 12.41
N GLY A 186 7.75 4.47 12.86
CA GLY A 186 7.12 5.77 13.07
C GLY A 186 6.57 6.39 11.79
N LEU A 187 7.31 6.31 10.68
CA LEU A 187 6.87 6.78 9.36
C LEU A 187 5.76 5.90 8.78
N GLU A 188 5.80 4.58 8.94
CA GLU A 188 4.74 3.68 8.48
C GLU A 188 3.46 3.84 9.31
N LYS A 189 3.57 3.99 10.64
CA LYS A 189 2.44 4.37 11.50
C LYS A 189 1.89 5.75 11.15
N TYR A 190 2.77 6.69 10.80
CA TYR A 190 2.38 8.00 10.33
C TYR A 190 1.64 7.89 8.99
N ASP A 191 2.20 7.17 8.02
CA ASP A 191 1.63 6.89 6.71
C ASP A 191 0.28 6.17 6.85
N GLN A 192 0.16 5.07 7.60
CA GLN A 192 -1.12 4.40 7.87
C GLN A 192 -2.12 5.28 8.62
N SER A 193 -1.66 6.28 9.38
CA SER A 193 -2.55 7.27 10.01
C SER A 193 -3.02 8.37 9.05
N ILE A 194 -2.40 8.50 7.88
CA ILE A 194 -2.77 9.46 6.82
C ILE A 194 -3.34 8.76 5.57
N THR A 195 -3.04 7.49 5.30
CA THR A 195 -3.62 6.66 4.25
C THR A 195 -4.67 5.73 4.85
N VAL A 196 -5.86 6.29 5.05
CA VAL A 196 -7.08 5.48 5.06
C VAL A 196 -7.75 5.67 3.71
N ASN A 197 -7.83 4.62 2.88
CA ASN A 197 -8.84 4.50 1.82
C ASN A 197 -8.80 3.09 1.20
N THR A 198 -9.39 2.12 1.90
CA THR A 198 -9.85 0.86 1.28
C THR A 198 -11.37 0.72 1.31
N ALA A 199 -12.09 1.66 1.94
CA ALA A 199 -13.54 1.69 1.88
C ALA A 199 -13.99 2.15 0.47
N PRO A 200 -14.82 1.36 -0.24
CA PRO A 200 -15.32 1.77 -1.55
C PRO A 200 -16.18 3.03 -1.41
N ASN A 201 -16.20 3.90 -2.43
CA ASN A 201 -17.07 5.09 -2.47
C ASN A 201 -18.54 4.74 -2.20
N ILE A 202 -18.98 3.55 -2.60
CA ILE A 202 -20.29 2.99 -2.32
C ILE A 202 -20.16 1.48 -2.44
N ASN A 203 -20.86 0.73 -1.58
CA ASN A 203 -21.04 -0.70 -1.78
C ASN A 203 -22.11 -0.94 -2.85
N VAL A 204 -21.72 -0.94 -4.13
CA VAL A 204 -22.65 -1.06 -5.26
C VAL A 204 -23.50 -2.34 -5.22
N HIS A 205 -22.98 -3.41 -4.60
CA HIS A 205 -23.70 -4.69 -4.48
C HIS A 205 -25.02 -4.58 -3.72
N GLU A 206 -25.14 -3.64 -2.78
CA GLU A 206 -26.37 -3.40 -2.02
C GLU A 206 -27.46 -2.73 -2.86
N TYR A 207 -27.12 -2.22 -4.04
CA TYR A 207 -28.00 -1.41 -4.87
C TYR A 207 -28.14 -1.97 -6.29
N LEU A 208 -27.84 -3.24 -6.55
CA LEU A 208 -27.96 -3.81 -7.91
C LEU A 208 -29.45 -3.97 -8.31
N PRO A 209 -29.79 -3.80 -9.60
CA PRO A 209 -31.17 -3.60 -10.05
C PRO A 209 -32.11 -4.79 -9.73
N PHE A 210 -31.72 -6.00 -10.10
CA PHE A 210 -32.62 -7.17 -10.07
C PHE A 210 -32.42 -8.10 -8.87
N ARG A 211 -31.71 -7.64 -7.84
CA ARG A 211 -31.58 -8.41 -6.60
C ARG A 211 -32.81 -8.25 -5.72
N GLU A 212 -33.25 -9.36 -5.10
CA GLU A 212 -34.38 -9.34 -4.16
C GLU A 212 -34.07 -8.47 -2.93
N ASP A 213 -32.84 -8.53 -2.42
CA ASP A 213 -32.34 -7.79 -1.26
C ASP A 213 -31.79 -6.39 -1.59
N SER A 214 -31.99 -5.91 -2.82
CA SER A 214 -31.52 -4.59 -3.25
C SER A 214 -32.19 -3.46 -2.47
N LYS A 215 -31.40 -2.44 -2.11
CA LYS A 215 -31.84 -1.22 -1.42
C LYS A 215 -32.37 -0.13 -2.35
N ILE A 216 -32.41 -0.38 -3.66
CA ILE A 216 -32.97 0.57 -4.63
C ILE A 216 -34.48 0.74 -4.44
N VAL A 217 -35.01 1.86 -4.91
CA VAL A 217 -36.45 2.03 -5.11
C VAL A 217 -36.89 1.15 -6.27
N LYS A 218 -38.01 0.44 -6.10
CA LYS A 218 -38.64 -0.38 -7.15
C LYS A 218 -40.03 0.16 -7.45
N LEU A 219 -40.37 0.27 -8.73
CA LEU A 219 -41.73 0.57 -9.15
C LEU A 219 -42.65 -0.64 -8.93
N ARG A 220 -43.93 -0.36 -8.70
CA ARG A 220 -44.95 -1.39 -8.44
C ARG A 220 -45.94 -1.56 -9.60
N SER A 221 -45.83 -0.72 -10.62
CA SER A 221 -46.66 -0.69 -11.84
C SER A 221 -45.86 -1.17 -13.06
N GLU A 222 -46.58 -1.57 -14.11
CA GLU A 222 -45.98 -1.65 -15.44
C GLU A 222 -45.49 -0.25 -15.86
N THR A 223 -44.29 -0.20 -16.42
CA THR A 223 -43.56 1.02 -16.80
C THR A 223 -43.01 0.85 -18.22
N LEU A 224 -42.30 1.85 -18.75
CA LEU A 224 -41.51 1.72 -19.97
C LEU A 224 -40.62 0.48 -19.93
N ALA A 225 -40.62 -0.31 -21.00
CA ALA A 225 -39.69 -1.43 -21.19
C ALA A 225 -38.85 -1.17 -22.44
N LEU A 226 -37.58 -0.82 -22.24
CA LEU A 226 -36.63 -0.60 -23.34
C LEU A 226 -36.28 -1.94 -24.00
N THR A 227 -36.21 -1.93 -25.33
CA THR A 227 -35.83 -3.09 -26.14
C THR A 227 -34.93 -2.66 -27.30
N GLY A 228 -34.20 -3.59 -27.89
CA GLY A 228 -33.27 -3.29 -28.98
C GLY A 228 -31.96 -2.72 -28.47
N ASP A 229 -31.56 -1.56 -29.02
CA ASP A 229 -30.30 -0.90 -28.70
C ASP A 229 -30.39 -0.15 -27.37
N LEU A 230 -30.09 -0.82 -26.26
CA LEU A 230 -30.24 -0.24 -24.91
C LEU A 230 -29.21 0.88 -24.70
N PRO A 231 -29.60 2.04 -24.14
CA PRO A 231 -28.65 3.08 -23.78
C PRO A 231 -27.63 2.55 -22.78
N VAL A 232 -26.34 2.81 -23.01
CA VAL A 232 -25.31 2.47 -22.03
C VAL A 232 -25.27 3.54 -20.95
N ILE A 233 -25.65 3.18 -19.72
CA ILE A 233 -25.76 4.11 -18.58
C ILE A 233 -24.62 3.93 -17.57
N ASP A 234 -24.01 5.04 -17.16
CA ASP A 234 -23.00 5.12 -16.08
C ASP A 234 -23.35 6.30 -15.16
N GLY A 235 -22.66 6.46 -14.04
CA GLY A 235 -22.90 7.58 -13.13
C GLY A 235 -21.86 7.76 -12.03
N ALA A 236 -22.01 8.88 -11.32
CA ALA A 236 -21.24 9.15 -10.12
C ALA A 236 -21.70 8.27 -8.95
N ALA A 237 -20.79 7.96 -8.03
CA ALA A 237 -21.08 7.14 -6.83
C ALA A 237 -22.29 7.61 -6.03
N ALA A 238 -22.51 8.93 -5.94
CA ALA A 238 -23.66 9.47 -5.25
C ALA A 238 -24.97 8.98 -5.89
N PHE A 239 -25.05 8.97 -7.20
CA PHE A 239 -26.29 8.70 -7.93
C PHE A 239 -26.49 7.22 -8.29
N PHE A 240 -25.56 6.32 -7.91
CA PHE A 240 -25.67 4.87 -8.18
C PHE A 240 -27.02 4.26 -7.77
N PRO A 241 -27.56 4.53 -6.57
CA PRO A 241 -28.87 3.99 -6.20
C PRO A 241 -30.01 4.43 -7.14
N VAL A 242 -29.91 5.63 -7.71
CA VAL A 242 -30.94 6.21 -8.60
C VAL A 242 -30.88 5.57 -9.98
N TYR A 243 -29.73 5.60 -10.65
CA TYR A 243 -29.67 5.04 -12.00
C TYR A 243 -29.74 3.52 -12.01
N SER A 244 -29.36 2.85 -10.91
CA SER A 244 -29.65 1.43 -10.78
C SER A 244 -31.15 1.15 -10.61
N ALA A 245 -31.91 2.02 -9.93
CA ALA A 245 -33.37 1.92 -9.89
C ALA A 245 -34.00 2.17 -11.28
N PHE A 246 -33.45 3.09 -12.08
CA PHE A 246 -33.87 3.27 -13.47
C PHE A 246 -33.64 2.00 -14.29
N VAL A 247 -32.45 1.39 -14.18
CA VAL A 247 -32.15 0.11 -14.83
C VAL A 247 -33.13 -0.98 -14.38
N ASN A 248 -33.41 -1.09 -13.08
CA ASN A 248 -34.41 -2.05 -12.60
C ASN A 248 -35.80 -1.83 -13.21
N ALA A 249 -36.20 -0.58 -13.42
CA ALA A 249 -37.50 -0.23 -13.93
C ALA A 249 -37.64 -0.50 -15.43
N VAL A 250 -36.66 -0.09 -16.24
CA VAL A 250 -36.86 -0.02 -17.70
C VAL A 250 -35.96 -0.92 -18.55
N TYR A 251 -34.95 -1.57 -17.96
CA TYR A 251 -34.06 -2.49 -18.68
C TYR A 251 -34.51 -3.95 -18.49
N PRO A 252 -34.10 -4.87 -19.38
CA PRO A 252 -34.36 -6.30 -19.20
C PRO A 252 -33.79 -6.83 -17.87
N GLU A 253 -34.50 -7.77 -17.24
CA GLU A 253 -34.04 -8.42 -15.99
C GLU A 253 -32.70 -9.15 -16.11
N THR A 254 -32.23 -9.40 -17.34
CA THR A 254 -30.92 -10.00 -17.63
C THR A 254 -29.76 -9.01 -17.52
N THR A 255 -30.01 -7.71 -17.32
CA THR A 255 -28.96 -6.69 -17.23
C THR A 255 -28.17 -6.82 -15.94
N GLU A 256 -26.84 -6.89 -16.07
CA GLU A 256 -25.88 -7.03 -14.97
C GLU A 256 -24.91 -5.85 -14.94
N LEU A 257 -24.32 -5.56 -13.79
CA LEU A 257 -23.31 -4.49 -13.71
C LEU A 257 -22.05 -4.90 -14.51
N TYR A 258 -21.54 -4.00 -15.34
CA TYR A 258 -20.42 -4.19 -16.27
C TYR A 258 -20.73 -5.12 -17.45
N ASP A 259 -21.99 -5.17 -17.89
CA ASP A 259 -22.45 -5.99 -19.03
C ASP A 259 -22.42 -5.27 -20.38
N GLY A 260 -21.94 -4.02 -20.42
CA GLY A 260 -21.91 -3.19 -21.63
C GLY A 260 -23.13 -2.31 -21.83
N VAL A 261 -24.17 -2.39 -20.98
CA VAL A 261 -25.30 -1.43 -20.97
C VAL A 261 -25.53 -0.79 -19.60
N PHE A 262 -25.03 -1.39 -18.51
CA PHE A 262 -25.07 -0.82 -17.16
C PHE A 262 -23.68 -0.81 -16.51
N GLU A 263 -23.14 0.39 -16.31
CA GLU A 263 -21.75 0.61 -15.92
C GLU A 263 -21.63 1.42 -14.62
N TYR A 264 -20.46 1.32 -13.98
CA TYR A 264 -20.10 2.20 -12.85
C TYR A 264 -18.60 2.47 -12.83
N ASN A 265 -18.21 3.68 -13.24
CA ASN A 265 -16.81 4.07 -13.34
C ASN A 265 -16.45 5.33 -12.53
N ASN A 266 -17.37 5.86 -11.70
CA ASN A 266 -17.25 7.16 -11.02
C ASN A 266 -17.11 8.35 -12.01
N THR A 267 -17.10 9.57 -11.46
CA THR A 267 -17.11 10.80 -12.24
C THR A 267 -15.95 10.97 -13.24
N PRO A 268 -14.67 10.72 -12.87
CA PRO A 268 -13.56 10.94 -13.81
C PRO A 268 -13.65 10.05 -15.06
N GLU A 269 -13.84 8.75 -14.86
CA GLU A 269 -13.86 7.78 -15.96
C GLU A 269 -15.21 7.74 -16.67
N GLY A 270 -16.32 8.00 -15.98
CA GLY A 270 -17.63 8.14 -16.62
C GLY A 270 -17.68 9.30 -17.61
N TYR A 271 -17.16 10.48 -17.25
CA TYR A 271 -17.05 11.60 -18.20
C TYR A 271 -16.07 11.32 -19.35
N ARG A 272 -14.96 10.61 -19.09
CA ARG A 272 -14.05 10.16 -20.15
C ARG A 272 -14.78 9.23 -21.12
N SER A 273 -15.51 8.24 -20.60
CA SER A 273 -16.28 7.30 -21.39
C SER A 273 -17.36 7.99 -22.22
N LEU A 274 -18.02 9.02 -21.67
CA LEU A 274 -19.01 9.82 -22.41
C LEU A 274 -18.34 10.66 -23.51
N ALA A 275 -17.20 11.29 -23.23
CA ALA A 275 -16.43 12.05 -24.23
C ALA A 275 -15.98 11.17 -25.41
N GLU A 276 -15.53 9.95 -25.12
CA GLU A 276 -15.14 8.93 -26.09
C GLU A 276 -16.34 8.23 -26.76
N ARG A 277 -17.58 8.59 -26.39
CA ARG A 277 -18.84 7.99 -26.87
C ARG A 277 -18.91 6.48 -26.66
N ARG A 278 -18.32 5.99 -25.56
CA ARG A 278 -18.40 4.60 -25.08
C ARG A 278 -19.65 4.33 -24.24
N ILE A 279 -20.23 5.37 -23.66
CA ILE A 279 -21.51 5.33 -22.95
C ILE A 279 -22.46 6.37 -23.55
N ASP A 280 -23.76 6.20 -23.36
CA ASP A 280 -24.80 7.08 -23.91
C ASP A 280 -25.27 8.15 -22.92
N LEU A 281 -25.32 7.79 -21.64
CA LEU A 281 -25.86 8.62 -20.57
C LEU A 281 -25.00 8.50 -19.31
N PHE A 282 -24.61 9.64 -18.75
CA PHE A 282 -23.93 9.72 -17.46
C PHE A 282 -24.79 10.46 -16.44
N LEU A 283 -25.13 9.82 -15.32
CA LEU A 283 -25.86 10.47 -14.21
C LEU A 283 -24.87 11.12 -13.23
N GLY A 284 -24.89 12.46 -13.15
CA GLY A 284 -23.83 13.21 -12.48
C GLY A 284 -24.17 14.66 -12.12
N VAL A 285 -23.17 15.37 -11.62
CA VAL A 285 -23.16 16.84 -11.52
C VAL A 285 -22.24 17.40 -12.61
N TYR A 286 -22.28 18.71 -12.87
CA TYR A 286 -21.44 19.34 -13.90
C TYR A 286 -19.98 18.83 -13.95
N PRO A 287 -19.44 18.56 -15.16
CA PRO A 287 -18.05 18.19 -15.33
C PRO A 287 -17.11 19.33 -14.93
N SER A 288 -15.91 18.95 -14.49
CA SER A 288 -14.77 19.86 -14.34
C SER A 288 -14.35 20.46 -15.69
N GLU A 289 -13.60 21.56 -15.65
CA GLU A 289 -13.04 22.18 -16.85
C GLU A 289 -12.10 21.23 -17.61
N GLU A 290 -11.36 20.36 -16.91
CA GLU A 290 -10.53 19.32 -17.54
C GLU A 290 -11.38 18.31 -18.32
N GLN A 291 -12.49 17.85 -17.74
CA GLN A 291 -13.40 16.92 -18.41
C GLN A 291 -14.08 17.54 -19.63
N LYS A 292 -14.42 18.84 -19.55
CA LYS A 292 -14.95 19.59 -20.72
C LYS A 292 -13.91 19.73 -21.80
N ALA A 293 -12.69 20.14 -21.45
CA ALA A 293 -11.58 20.27 -22.40
C ALA A 293 -11.29 18.93 -23.09
N TYR A 294 -11.30 17.83 -22.34
CA TYR A 294 -11.13 16.49 -22.90
C TYR A 294 -12.27 16.10 -23.87
N ALA A 295 -13.52 16.44 -23.55
CA ALA A 295 -14.64 16.22 -24.46
C ALA A 295 -14.49 17.03 -25.77
N GLU A 296 -14.03 18.28 -25.67
CA GLU A 296 -13.71 19.11 -26.84
C GLU A 296 -12.59 18.50 -27.69
N GLU A 297 -11.53 17.96 -27.07
CA GLU A 297 -10.46 17.22 -27.76
C GLU A 297 -10.99 15.99 -28.50
N CYS A 298 -11.98 15.30 -27.94
CA CYS A 298 -12.67 14.18 -28.59
C CYS A 298 -13.68 14.61 -29.67
N GLY A 299 -13.96 15.92 -29.82
CA GLY A 299 -15.00 16.43 -30.71
C GLY A 299 -16.41 16.07 -30.24
N THR A 300 -16.63 16.00 -28.93
CA THR A 300 -17.90 15.63 -28.30
C THR A 300 -18.44 16.83 -27.50
N SER A 301 -19.62 17.30 -27.88
CA SER A 301 -20.36 18.32 -27.13
C SER A 301 -21.33 17.65 -26.15
N PHE A 302 -21.19 17.91 -24.85
CA PHE A 302 -22.13 17.39 -23.86
C PHE A 302 -23.46 18.15 -23.85
N VAL A 303 -24.55 17.40 -23.69
CA VAL A 303 -25.91 17.90 -23.49
C VAL A 303 -26.33 17.61 -22.05
N TYR A 304 -26.87 18.61 -21.36
CA TYR A 304 -27.18 18.53 -19.93
C TYR A 304 -28.69 18.60 -19.71
N THR A 305 -29.29 17.50 -19.27
CA THR A 305 -30.71 17.45 -18.90
C THR A 305 -30.84 17.42 -17.37
N PRO A 306 -31.33 18.50 -16.72
CA PRO A 306 -31.59 18.48 -15.28
C PRO A 306 -32.70 17.48 -14.97
N VAL A 307 -32.42 16.52 -14.08
CA VAL A 307 -33.37 15.45 -13.72
C VAL A 307 -33.72 15.45 -12.24
N GLY A 308 -32.94 16.16 -11.41
CA GLY A 308 -33.21 16.37 -9.99
C GLY A 308 -32.35 17.50 -9.43
N THR A 309 -32.48 17.76 -8.14
CA THR A 309 -31.69 18.74 -7.39
C THR A 309 -31.08 18.09 -6.16
N GLU A 310 -29.83 18.46 -5.87
CA GLU A 310 -29.10 18.00 -4.69
C GLU A 310 -28.43 19.17 -3.98
N ALA A 311 -28.34 19.11 -2.65
CA ALA A 311 -27.57 20.03 -1.84
C ALA A 311 -26.10 19.61 -1.76
N PHE A 312 -25.22 20.57 -1.96
CA PHE A 312 -23.83 20.45 -1.55
C PHE A 312 -23.71 20.86 -0.09
N VAL A 313 -23.28 19.92 0.74
CA VAL A 313 -23.30 20.04 2.19
C VAL A 313 -21.90 20.02 2.76
N PHE A 314 -21.72 20.74 3.86
CA PHE A 314 -20.51 20.70 4.67
C PHE A 314 -20.83 20.02 5.98
N PHE A 315 -19.90 19.21 6.48
CA PHE A 315 -20.09 18.47 7.72
C PHE A 315 -18.83 18.48 8.56
N VAL A 316 -19.05 18.35 9.86
CA VAL A 316 -18.02 18.30 10.89
C VAL A 316 -18.27 17.09 11.78
N HIS A 317 -17.31 16.75 12.63
CA HIS A 317 -17.56 15.77 13.69
C HIS A 317 -18.68 16.27 14.63
N LYS A 318 -19.54 15.38 15.12
CA LYS A 318 -20.69 15.73 15.98
C LYS A 318 -20.33 16.54 17.23
N ASP A 319 -19.12 16.34 17.77
CA ASP A 319 -18.58 17.03 18.96
C ASP A 319 -18.03 18.45 18.66
N ASN A 320 -17.92 18.87 17.40
CA ASN A 320 -17.59 20.24 17.04
C ASN A 320 -18.76 21.15 17.44
N PRO A 321 -18.56 22.25 18.20
CA PRO A 321 -19.66 23.11 18.66
C PRO A 321 -20.31 23.96 17.54
N ILE A 322 -19.73 24.01 16.35
CA ILE A 322 -20.30 24.75 15.22
C ILE A 322 -21.44 23.93 14.59
N ASP A 323 -22.60 24.56 14.45
CA ASP A 323 -23.79 24.00 13.80
C ASP A 323 -24.20 24.78 12.52
N ASN A 324 -23.62 25.97 12.32
CA ASN A 324 -23.95 26.86 11.21
C ASN A 324 -22.73 27.65 10.76
N LEU A 325 -22.59 27.80 9.43
CA LEU A 325 -21.61 28.70 8.81
C LEU A 325 -22.29 29.51 7.72
N THR A 326 -21.76 30.70 7.41
CA THR A 326 -22.14 31.41 6.20
C THR A 326 -21.39 30.87 4.99
N ALA A 327 -21.93 31.07 3.78
CA ALA A 327 -21.22 30.71 2.56
C ALA A 327 -19.85 31.41 2.45
N GLU A 328 -19.76 32.66 2.92
CA GLU A 328 -18.50 33.41 2.97
C GLU A 328 -17.50 32.81 3.95
N GLN A 329 -17.93 32.39 5.14
CA GLN A 329 -17.07 31.71 6.10
C GLN A 329 -16.50 30.41 5.54
N ILE A 330 -17.30 29.64 4.81
CA ILE A 330 -16.83 28.41 4.17
C ILE A 330 -15.78 28.72 3.10
N ARG A 331 -15.99 29.75 2.26
CA ARG A 331 -14.97 30.21 1.32
C ARG A 331 -13.69 30.66 2.03
N GLY A 332 -13.81 31.35 3.17
CA GLY A 332 -12.67 31.73 4.00
C GLY A 332 -11.91 30.51 4.54
N ILE A 333 -12.60 29.44 4.95
CA ILE A 333 -11.97 28.19 5.40
C ILE A 333 -11.19 27.52 4.26
N TYR A 334 -11.83 27.33 3.10
CA TYR A 334 -11.26 26.58 1.99
C TYR A 334 -10.24 27.37 1.15
N SER A 335 -10.19 28.69 1.30
CA SER A 335 -9.09 29.54 0.78
C SER A 335 -7.91 29.67 1.74
N GLY A 336 -8.08 29.25 3.01
CA GLY A 336 -7.07 29.37 4.05
C GLY A 336 -7.01 30.76 4.71
N GLU A 337 -7.96 31.65 4.44
CA GLU A 337 -8.13 32.92 5.15
C GLU A 337 -8.53 32.68 6.62
N ILE A 338 -9.46 31.75 6.84
CA ILE A 338 -9.92 31.34 8.17
C ILE A 338 -9.26 30.01 8.51
N THR A 339 -8.42 30.02 9.55
CA THR A 339 -7.56 28.86 9.85
C THR A 339 -7.84 28.24 11.22
N ASN A 340 -8.64 28.88 12.06
CA ASN A 340 -8.95 28.42 13.41
C ASN A 340 -10.44 28.56 13.76
N TRP A 341 -11.01 27.54 14.38
CA TRP A 341 -12.42 27.51 14.77
C TRP A 341 -12.82 28.66 15.72
N ARG A 342 -11.88 29.20 16.51
CA ARG A 342 -12.16 30.34 17.41
C ARG A 342 -12.60 31.61 16.66
N GLU A 343 -12.19 31.75 15.40
CA GLU A 343 -12.57 32.87 14.53
C GLU A 343 -14.06 32.81 14.15
N LEU A 344 -14.67 31.63 14.32
CA LEU A 344 -16.06 31.30 14.02
C LEU A 344 -16.88 31.05 15.30
N GLY A 345 -16.34 31.39 16.48
CA GLY A 345 -16.98 31.13 17.77
C GLY A 345 -16.82 29.70 18.31
N GLY A 346 -15.97 28.88 17.69
CA GLY A 346 -15.66 27.52 18.11
C GLY A 346 -14.50 27.43 19.09
N ARG A 347 -13.94 26.21 19.24
CA ARG A 347 -12.78 25.95 20.09
C ARG A 347 -11.50 26.57 19.49
N ASN A 348 -10.48 26.78 20.32
CA ASN A 348 -9.16 27.20 19.84
C ASN A 348 -8.41 26.02 19.19
N GLU A 349 -8.89 25.59 18.03
CA GLU A 349 -8.40 24.43 17.27
C GLU A 349 -8.16 24.84 15.81
N LYS A 350 -7.01 24.44 15.26
CA LYS A 350 -6.71 24.67 13.84
C LYS A 350 -7.65 23.84 12.97
N ILE A 351 -8.25 24.47 11.97
CA ILE A 351 -9.19 23.82 11.06
C ILE A 351 -8.43 22.87 10.14
N ALA A 352 -8.89 21.62 10.07
CA ALA A 352 -8.45 20.64 9.07
C ALA A 352 -9.55 20.52 8.00
N ALA A 353 -9.40 21.27 6.90
CA ALA A 353 -10.34 21.26 5.79
C ALA A 353 -9.94 20.22 4.74
N PHE A 354 -10.69 19.12 4.69
CA PHE A 354 -10.45 18.03 3.75
C PHE A 354 -10.90 18.39 2.34
N GLN A 355 -10.12 17.99 1.35
CA GLN A 355 -10.39 18.15 -0.07
C GLN A 355 -10.22 16.82 -0.83
N ARG A 356 -10.75 16.76 -2.05
CA ARG A 356 -10.67 15.59 -2.94
C ARG A 356 -9.69 15.83 -4.08
N ASN A 357 -9.36 14.77 -4.80
CA ASN A 357 -8.61 14.89 -6.05
C ASN A 357 -9.38 15.69 -7.12
N GLU A 358 -8.61 16.33 -8.00
CA GLU A 358 -9.13 16.96 -9.21
C GLU A 358 -9.96 15.99 -10.05
N GLY A 359 -10.94 16.53 -10.78
CA GLY A 359 -11.86 15.75 -11.62
C GLY A 359 -12.93 14.95 -10.85
N SER A 360 -12.83 14.80 -9.52
CA SER A 360 -13.92 14.21 -8.73
C SER A 360 -15.13 15.15 -8.68
N GLY A 361 -16.35 14.62 -8.84
CA GLY A 361 -17.55 15.47 -8.93
C GLY A 361 -17.77 16.40 -7.74
N SER A 362 -17.43 15.95 -6.54
CA SER A 362 -17.49 16.77 -5.33
C SER A 362 -16.40 17.85 -5.26
N GLN A 363 -15.19 17.59 -5.78
CA GLN A 363 -14.14 18.63 -5.87
C GLN A 363 -14.51 19.68 -6.91
N SER A 364 -15.05 19.25 -8.05
CA SER A 364 -15.60 20.14 -9.08
C SER A 364 -16.70 21.04 -8.50
N MET A 365 -17.57 20.48 -7.67
CA MET A 365 -18.61 21.26 -6.98
C MET A 365 -18.02 22.24 -5.94
N LEU A 366 -17.01 21.82 -5.17
CA LEU A 366 -16.30 22.74 -4.26
C LEU A 366 -15.68 23.91 -5.03
N ARG A 367 -14.96 23.65 -6.14
CA ARG A 367 -14.39 24.70 -7.00
C ARG A 367 -15.47 25.66 -7.51
N ARG A 368 -16.59 25.12 -8.00
CA ARG A 368 -17.72 25.94 -8.47
C ARG A 368 -18.30 26.81 -7.35
N PHE A 369 -18.43 26.27 -6.14
CA PHE A 369 -18.89 27.01 -4.97
C PHE A 369 -17.92 28.15 -4.57
N MET A 370 -16.62 27.94 -4.72
CA MET A 370 -15.60 28.95 -4.44
C MET A 370 -15.64 30.12 -5.43
N GLY A 371 -16.08 29.89 -6.67
CA GLY A 371 -16.13 30.89 -7.73
C GLY A 371 -14.72 31.43 -8.01
N ASP A 372 -14.56 32.75 -7.95
CA ASP A 372 -13.27 33.41 -8.15
C ASP A 372 -12.34 33.32 -6.94
N THR A 373 -12.82 32.79 -5.80
CA THR A 373 -12.00 32.65 -4.59
C THR A 373 -11.03 31.49 -4.78
N PRO A 374 -9.70 31.71 -4.71
CA PRO A 374 -8.74 30.62 -4.88
C PRO A 374 -8.87 29.58 -3.77
N LEU A 375 -8.87 28.29 -4.14
CA LEU A 375 -8.74 27.19 -3.19
C LEU A 375 -7.30 27.11 -2.68
N MET A 376 -7.14 26.89 -1.38
CA MET A 376 -5.82 26.55 -0.84
C MET A 376 -5.42 25.14 -1.30
N GLU A 377 -4.13 24.94 -1.55
CA GLU A 377 -3.60 23.60 -1.69
C GLU A 377 -3.63 22.89 -0.32
N PRO A 378 -4.40 21.80 -0.17
CA PRO A 378 -4.43 21.05 1.07
C PRO A 378 -3.08 20.33 1.27
N PRO A 379 -2.58 20.21 2.51
CA PRO A 379 -1.56 19.23 2.84
C PRO A 379 -1.94 17.84 2.31
N THR A 380 -0.97 17.02 1.94
CA THR A 380 -1.21 15.69 1.34
C THR A 380 -2.14 14.84 2.21
N GLU A 381 -2.02 14.91 3.53
CA GLU A 381 -2.84 14.18 4.49
C GLU A 381 -4.32 14.64 4.57
N LEU A 382 -4.65 15.80 4.01
CA LEU A 382 -6.02 16.31 3.93
C LEU A 382 -6.64 16.12 2.54
N ARG A 383 -5.90 15.50 1.60
CA ARG A 383 -6.40 15.14 0.27
C ARG A 383 -6.83 13.68 0.24
N ASN A 384 -8.08 13.43 -0.13
CA ASN A 384 -8.63 12.08 -0.21
C ASN A 384 -9.05 11.69 -1.63
N ASP A 385 -8.75 10.45 -2.01
CA ASP A 385 -9.13 9.90 -3.31
C ASP A 385 -10.64 9.64 -3.37
N MET A 386 -11.21 9.12 -2.27
CA MET A 386 -12.60 8.68 -2.17
C MET A 386 -13.43 9.60 -1.27
N MET A 387 -14.74 9.72 -1.55
CA MET A 387 -15.64 10.54 -0.71
C MET A 387 -15.87 9.89 0.65
N ALA A 388 -16.01 8.56 0.69
CA ALA A 388 -16.08 7.79 1.92
C ALA A 388 -14.89 8.09 2.84
N GLY A 389 -13.69 8.26 2.26
CA GLY A 389 -12.48 8.65 2.97
C GLY A 389 -12.59 9.99 3.69
N ILE A 390 -13.20 11.01 3.08
CA ILE A 390 -13.42 12.30 3.77
C ILE A 390 -14.35 12.11 4.97
N ILE A 391 -15.44 11.35 4.84
CA ILE A 391 -16.37 11.12 5.94
C ILE A 391 -15.69 10.34 7.08
N GLU A 392 -14.95 9.29 6.74
CA GLU A 392 -14.19 8.50 7.71
C GLU A 392 -13.17 9.38 8.44
N GLN A 393 -12.37 10.13 7.70
CA GLN A 393 -11.39 11.04 8.29
C GLN A 393 -12.06 12.10 9.17
N VAL A 394 -13.12 12.77 8.73
CA VAL A 394 -13.82 13.74 9.60
C VAL A 394 -14.37 13.06 10.87
N SER A 395 -14.80 11.80 10.79
CA SER A 395 -15.30 11.04 11.94
C SER A 395 -14.22 10.61 12.94
N SER A 396 -12.98 10.37 12.49
CA SER A 396 -11.93 9.75 13.31
C SER A 396 -10.58 10.47 13.35
N TYR A 397 -10.39 11.57 12.62
CA TYR A 397 -9.10 12.25 12.48
C TYR A 397 -8.63 12.86 13.80
N ARG A 398 -7.33 12.70 14.10
CA ARG A 398 -6.53 13.27 15.21
C ARG A 398 -7.33 13.78 16.43
N SER A 399 -7.91 14.98 16.29
CA SER A 399 -8.72 15.69 17.30
C SER A 399 -10.13 15.96 16.79
N LYS A 400 -10.84 14.92 16.32
CA LYS A 400 -12.27 14.82 15.95
C LYS A 400 -12.98 16.15 15.63
N SER A 401 -13.19 17.00 16.63
CA SER A 401 -13.80 18.33 16.51
C SER A 401 -13.10 19.33 15.58
N ASN A 402 -11.84 19.16 15.19
CA ASN A 402 -11.13 20.17 14.42
C ASN A 402 -11.30 20.08 12.89
N SER A 403 -11.99 19.04 12.40
CA SER A 403 -12.11 18.71 10.97
C SER A 403 -13.40 19.21 10.33
N ILE A 404 -13.33 19.56 9.03
CA ILE A 404 -14.48 19.84 8.16
C ILE A 404 -14.31 19.13 6.82
N GLY A 405 -15.40 18.57 6.31
CA GLY A 405 -15.50 17.96 4.98
C GLY A 405 -16.73 18.45 4.24
N PHE A 406 -16.88 18.00 3.00
CA PHE A 406 -18.02 18.29 2.12
C PHE A 406 -18.46 17.04 1.37
N SER A 407 -19.73 17.00 0.97
CA SER A 407 -20.27 15.98 0.08
C SER A 407 -21.62 16.44 -0.48
N PHE A 408 -22.36 15.52 -1.08
CA PHE A 408 -23.77 15.67 -1.42
C PHE A 408 -24.64 15.14 -0.27
N ARG A 409 -25.80 15.76 -0.03
CA ARG A 409 -26.67 15.43 1.12
C ARG A 409 -27.02 13.95 1.17
N TYR A 410 -27.55 13.38 0.08
CA TYR A 410 -27.98 11.98 0.07
C TYR A 410 -26.82 11.01 0.29
N TYR A 411 -25.61 11.37 -0.17
CA TYR A 411 -24.42 10.55 0.08
C TYR A 411 -24.11 10.44 1.58
N VAL A 412 -24.32 11.52 2.33
CA VAL A 412 -24.11 11.55 3.79
C VAL A 412 -25.26 10.84 4.52
N GLU A 413 -26.51 11.21 4.25
CA GLU A 413 -27.68 10.75 5.02
C GLU A 413 -28.23 9.38 4.57
N GLY A 414 -28.03 9.01 3.30
CA GLY A 414 -28.62 7.85 2.65
C GLY A 414 -27.66 6.69 2.47
N ILE A 415 -26.46 6.99 1.95
CA ILE A 415 -25.46 5.99 1.56
C ILE A 415 -24.53 5.65 2.73
N ILE A 416 -23.80 6.64 3.26
CA ILE A 416 -22.77 6.39 4.27
C ILE A 416 -23.32 6.33 5.69
N LYS A 417 -24.28 7.20 6.05
CA LYS A 417 -25.01 7.15 7.33
C LYS A 417 -24.09 7.10 8.57
N ASN A 418 -22.97 7.84 8.55
CA ASN A 418 -22.03 7.84 9.67
C ASN A 418 -22.58 8.70 10.83
N PRO A 419 -22.86 8.12 12.02
CA PRO A 419 -23.46 8.84 13.14
C PRO A 419 -22.50 9.77 13.90
N ASP A 420 -21.20 9.74 13.57
CA ASP A 420 -20.18 10.55 14.23
C ASP A 420 -19.94 11.91 13.53
N ILE A 421 -20.63 12.16 12.41
CA ILE A 421 -20.63 13.46 11.74
C ILE A 421 -22.01 14.13 11.82
N LYS A 422 -22.02 15.45 11.67
CA LYS A 422 -23.24 16.24 11.50
C LYS A 422 -23.08 17.22 10.34
N MET A 423 -24.14 17.39 9.55
CA MET A 423 -24.19 18.41 8.50
C MET A 423 -24.43 19.78 9.13
N LEU A 424 -23.77 20.80 8.60
CA LEU A 424 -23.92 22.18 9.02
C LEU A 424 -25.10 22.84 8.30
N SER A 425 -25.78 23.74 8.98
CA SER A 425 -26.66 24.72 8.33
C SER A 425 -25.81 25.76 7.61
N ILE A 426 -26.30 26.26 6.48
CA ILE A 426 -25.66 27.34 5.72
C ILE A 426 -26.55 28.56 5.74
N ASP A 427 -26.02 29.70 6.17
CA ASP A 427 -26.78 30.95 6.32
C ASP A 427 -28.05 30.79 7.19
N GLY A 428 -27.99 29.90 8.18
CA GLY A 428 -29.09 29.56 9.09
C GLY A 428 -30.07 28.52 8.56
N VAL A 429 -29.87 28.01 7.35
CA VAL A 429 -30.79 27.08 6.69
C VAL A 429 -30.20 25.65 6.67
N PRO A 430 -30.88 24.65 7.26
CA PRO A 430 -30.41 23.26 7.21
C PRO A 430 -30.66 22.64 5.83
N PRO A 431 -29.82 21.68 5.38
CA PRO A 431 -29.96 21.02 4.08
C PRO A 431 -31.08 19.97 4.12
N THR A 432 -32.34 20.37 4.19
CA THR A 432 -33.49 19.45 4.13
C THR A 432 -34.04 19.38 2.71
N ALA A 433 -34.71 18.28 2.35
CA ALA A 433 -35.40 18.17 1.04
C ALA A 433 -36.40 19.32 0.82
N GLU A 434 -37.10 19.76 1.87
CA GLU A 434 -38.00 20.91 1.85
C GLU A 434 -37.25 22.22 1.50
N ASN A 435 -36.13 22.49 2.18
CA ASN A 435 -35.34 23.70 1.95
C ASN A 435 -34.64 23.72 0.58
N ILE A 436 -34.34 22.53 0.05
CA ILE A 436 -33.79 22.39 -1.30
C ILE A 436 -34.90 22.65 -2.32
N ARG A 437 -36.09 22.03 -2.16
CA ARG A 437 -37.24 22.19 -3.05
C ARG A 437 -37.72 23.64 -3.12
N ASN A 438 -37.82 24.33 -1.98
CA ASN A 438 -38.27 25.72 -1.94
C ASN A 438 -37.18 26.76 -2.26
N GLY A 439 -35.94 26.31 -2.55
CA GLY A 439 -34.82 27.17 -2.91
C GLY A 439 -34.21 27.99 -1.76
N SER A 440 -34.58 27.72 -0.51
CA SER A 440 -34.03 28.45 0.65
C SER A 440 -32.61 27.99 1.03
N TYR A 441 -32.25 26.72 0.78
CA TYR A 441 -30.88 26.26 1.03
C TYR A 441 -29.92 26.82 -0.03
N PRO A 442 -28.84 27.51 0.37
CA PRO A 442 -28.10 28.39 -0.56
C PRO A 442 -27.15 27.66 -1.52
N ILE A 443 -26.81 26.39 -1.26
CA ILE A 443 -25.81 25.66 -2.06
C ILE A 443 -26.42 24.40 -2.64
N VAL A 444 -27.13 24.57 -3.76
CA VAL A 444 -27.73 23.47 -4.53
C VAL A 444 -27.04 23.30 -5.87
N THR A 445 -27.09 22.09 -6.41
CA THR A 445 -26.69 21.77 -7.77
C THR A 445 -27.75 20.88 -8.41
N PRO A 446 -28.05 21.07 -9.70
CA PRO A 446 -28.83 20.09 -10.41
C PRO A 446 -28.06 18.78 -10.54
N MET A 447 -28.80 17.68 -10.43
CA MET A 447 -28.42 16.37 -10.91
C MET A 447 -28.75 16.32 -12.41
N TYR A 448 -27.78 15.94 -13.22
CA TYR A 448 -27.90 15.88 -14.67
C TYR A 448 -27.87 14.44 -15.16
N ALA A 449 -28.76 14.12 -16.08
CA ALA A 449 -28.48 13.11 -17.10
C ALA A 449 -27.69 13.80 -18.22
N VAL A 450 -26.42 13.45 -18.35
CA VAL A 450 -25.52 14.03 -19.35
C VAL A 450 -25.40 13.08 -20.53
N THR A 451 -25.73 13.58 -21.72
CA THR A 451 -25.58 12.88 -23.00
C THR A 451 -24.66 13.70 -23.91
N TYR A 452 -24.63 13.39 -25.21
CA TYR A 452 -23.84 14.14 -26.19
C TYR A 452 -24.62 14.44 -27.46
N GLU A 453 -24.26 15.54 -28.12
CA GLU A 453 -24.87 15.94 -29.40
C GLU A 453 -24.67 14.87 -30.47
N GLY A 454 -25.76 14.51 -31.15
CA GLY A 454 -25.74 13.51 -32.22
C GLY A 454 -25.57 12.07 -31.71
N ASN A 455 -25.96 11.77 -30.47
CA ASN A 455 -26.07 10.39 -30.00
C ASN A 455 -26.99 9.59 -30.95
N PRO A 456 -26.51 8.50 -31.58
CA PRO A 456 -27.28 7.73 -32.56
C PRO A 456 -28.31 6.79 -31.92
N ASN A 457 -28.25 6.56 -30.61
CA ASN A 457 -29.14 5.65 -29.91
C ASN A 457 -30.50 6.32 -29.61
N GLU A 458 -31.52 5.94 -30.39
CA GLU A 458 -32.87 6.50 -30.29
C GLU A 458 -33.55 6.22 -28.93
N ASN A 459 -33.10 5.18 -28.19
CA ASN A 459 -33.65 4.88 -26.87
C ASN A 459 -33.17 5.86 -25.77
N VAL A 460 -32.17 6.70 -26.05
CA VAL A 460 -31.69 7.71 -25.10
C VAL A 460 -32.77 8.75 -24.81
N ASP A 461 -33.45 9.24 -25.84
CA ASP A 461 -34.51 10.23 -25.68
C ASP A 461 -35.72 9.62 -24.94
N LEU A 462 -36.08 8.37 -25.24
CA LEU A 462 -37.12 7.64 -24.51
C LEU A 462 -36.79 7.48 -23.02
N LEU A 463 -35.53 7.16 -22.70
CA LEU A 463 -35.06 7.05 -21.33
C LEU A 463 -35.09 8.41 -20.63
N LEU A 464 -34.66 9.49 -21.28
CA LEU A 464 -34.69 10.85 -20.72
C LEU A 464 -36.12 11.31 -20.44
N ASP A 465 -37.03 11.13 -21.40
CA ASP A 465 -38.46 11.47 -21.24
C ASP A 465 -39.08 10.69 -20.07
N TRP A 466 -38.72 9.42 -19.93
CA TRP A 466 -39.18 8.59 -18.81
C TRP A 466 -38.58 9.03 -17.46
N ILE A 467 -37.29 9.38 -17.39
CA ILE A 467 -36.67 9.91 -16.16
C ILE A 467 -37.37 11.20 -15.70
N LEU A 468 -37.84 12.02 -16.65
CA LEU A 468 -38.59 13.26 -16.37
C LEU A 468 -40.08 13.04 -16.09
N SER A 469 -40.60 11.83 -16.31
CA SER A 469 -41.99 11.46 -16.01
C SER A 469 -42.24 11.32 -14.50
N GLU A 470 -43.51 11.21 -14.10
CA GLU A 470 -43.89 10.97 -12.70
C GLU A 470 -43.21 9.74 -12.09
N GLU A 471 -42.98 8.68 -12.87
CA GLU A 471 -42.35 7.44 -12.41
C GLU A 471 -40.85 7.63 -12.14
N GLY A 472 -40.15 8.30 -13.06
CA GLY A 472 -38.73 8.64 -12.90
C GLY A 472 -38.51 9.60 -11.73
N GLN A 473 -39.38 10.61 -11.60
CA GLN A 473 -39.34 11.55 -10.49
C GLN A 473 -39.65 10.89 -9.15
N TYR A 474 -40.61 9.97 -9.10
CA TYR A 474 -40.88 9.15 -7.92
C TYR A 474 -39.63 8.38 -7.46
N ILE A 475 -38.89 7.73 -8.38
CA ILE A 475 -37.64 7.05 -8.03
C ILE A 475 -36.61 8.01 -7.44
N ILE A 476 -36.45 9.20 -8.03
CA ILE A 476 -35.51 10.22 -7.54
C ILE A 476 -35.87 10.64 -6.12
N GLU A 477 -37.13 10.98 -5.86
CA GLU A 477 -37.60 11.43 -4.56
C GLU A 477 -37.54 10.34 -3.49
N GLU A 478 -38.05 9.14 -3.79
CA GLU A 478 -38.06 8.02 -2.84
C GLU A 478 -36.66 7.45 -2.57
N THR A 479 -35.73 7.64 -3.51
CA THR A 479 -34.33 7.33 -3.22
C THR A 479 -33.82 8.26 -2.14
N GLY A 480 -34.24 9.53 -2.16
CA GLY A 480 -33.84 10.55 -1.19
C GLY A 480 -33.28 11.82 -1.84
N TYR A 481 -33.47 12.03 -3.14
CA TYR A 481 -33.13 13.28 -3.83
C TYR A 481 -34.33 14.21 -3.93
N VAL A 482 -34.18 15.39 -4.53
CA VAL A 482 -35.29 16.30 -4.82
C VAL A 482 -35.59 16.25 -6.31
N GLY A 483 -36.84 15.96 -6.69
CA GLY A 483 -37.27 15.96 -8.08
C GLY A 483 -37.26 17.35 -8.71
N VAL A 484 -37.47 17.43 -10.03
CA VAL A 484 -37.66 18.67 -10.79
C VAL A 484 -39.13 19.10 -10.90
N THR A 485 -40.06 18.27 -10.42
CA THR A 485 -41.50 18.56 -10.39
C THR A 485 -41.89 19.28 -9.09
N GLU A 486 -42.90 20.16 -9.16
CA GLU A 486 -43.35 21.02 -8.04
C GLU A 486 -43.99 20.26 -6.87
#